data_AF-A0A838UA73-F1
#
_entry.id   AF-A0A838UA73-F1
#
_cell.length_a   1.000
_cell.length_b   1.000
_cell.length_c   1.000
_cell.angle_alpha   90.00
_cell.angle_beta   90.00
_cell.angle_gamma   90.00
#
_symmetry.space_group_name_H-M   'P 1'
#
loop_
_entity.id
_entity.type
_entity.pdbx_description
1 polymer ?
#
loop_
_entity_poly.entity_id
_entity_poly.type
_entity_poly.pdbx_seq_one_letter_code
_entity_poly.pdbx_strand_id
1 'polypeptide(L)'
;TSFIIRTVEESPAGSKWAIGTEVNLVKRLADRFPDKEIRLLAPDLCMCATMYRIAPQNLAWAMDNLANGTVVNEIVVDDETKHHALIALRRMIDLTEKK
;
A
#
# COMPACT_ATOMS: atom_id res chain seq x y z
N THR A 1 -4.96 -5.20 -1.27
CA THR A 1 -5.28 -5.07 0.18
C THR A 1 -6.64 -4.41 0.44
N SER A 2 -7.21 -3.64 -0.50
CA SER A 2 -8.51 -2.96 -0.35
C SER A 2 -9.67 -3.88 0.03
N PHE A 3 -9.74 -5.10 -0.54
CA PHE A 3 -10.77 -6.08 -0.18
C PHE A 3 -10.76 -6.41 1.32
N ILE A 4 -9.59 -6.70 1.89
CA ILE A 4 -9.43 -6.97 3.34
C ILE A 4 -9.93 -5.78 4.17
N ILE A 5 -9.55 -4.56 3.78
CA ILE A 5 -9.97 -3.33 4.49
C ILE A 5 -11.49 -3.24 4.51
N ARG A 6 -12.13 -3.38 3.35
CA ARG A 6 -13.58 -3.31 3.21
C ARG A 6 -14.30 -4.40 4.02
N THR A 7 -13.81 -5.64 3.93
CA THR A 7 -14.38 -6.76 4.69
C THR A 7 -14.32 -6.55 6.20
N VAL A 8 -13.21 -6.00 6.71
CA VAL A 8 -13.09 -5.67 8.14
C VAL A 8 -13.99 -4.49 8.52
N GLU A 9 -14.08 -3.48 7.68
CA GLU A 9 -14.93 -2.30 7.89
C GLU A 9 -16.43 -2.66 7.94
N GLU A 10 -16.88 -3.56 7.05
CA GLU A 10 -18.26 -4.05 6.98
C GLU A 10 -18.58 -5.10 8.06
N SER A 11 -17.60 -5.55 8.83
CA SER A 11 -17.79 -6.60 9.84
C SER A 11 -18.45 -6.06 11.12
N PRO A 12 -19.23 -6.90 11.84
CA PRO A 12 -19.87 -6.47 13.08
C PRO A 12 -18.83 -6.16 14.19
N ALA A 13 -19.25 -5.32 15.15
CA ALA A 13 -18.48 -5.07 16.37
C ALA A 13 -18.24 -6.38 17.15
N GLY A 14 -17.09 -6.49 17.81
CA GLY A 14 -16.66 -7.69 18.52
C GLY A 14 -16.19 -8.83 17.62
N SER A 15 -16.17 -8.65 16.29
CA SER A 15 -15.61 -9.64 15.37
C SER A 15 -14.10 -9.82 15.57
N LYS A 16 -13.61 -11.02 15.24
CA LYS A 16 -12.21 -11.42 15.41
C LYS A 16 -11.58 -11.74 14.06
N TRP A 17 -10.44 -11.12 13.77
CA TRP A 17 -9.74 -11.18 12.50
C TRP A 17 -8.27 -11.54 12.70
N ALA A 18 -7.82 -12.60 12.04
CA ALA A 18 -6.41 -12.89 11.84
C ALA A 18 -6.05 -12.57 10.37
N ILE A 19 -5.21 -11.56 10.15
CA ILE A 19 -4.95 -11.03 8.80
C ILE A 19 -3.54 -11.42 8.35
N GLY A 20 -3.45 -12.16 7.23
CA GLY A 20 -2.21 -12.58 6.60
C GLY A 20 -1.68 -11.57 5.58
N THR A 21 -1.20 -10.43 6.05
CA THR A 21 -0.61 -9.39 5.20
C THR A 21 0.49 -8.63 5.95
N GLU A 22 1.02 -7.59 5.35
CA GLU A 22 2.07 -6.76 5.94
C GLU A 22 1.60 -6.10 7.25
N VAL A 23 2.48 -6.07 8.26
CA VAL A 23 2.17 -5.68 9.64
C VAL A 23 1.58 -4.27 9.79
N ASN A 24 2.02 -3.30 8.98
CA ASN A 24 1.53 -1.93 9.09
C ASN A 24 0.07 -1.81 8.70
N LEU A 25 -0.40 -2.62 7.73
CA LEU A 25 -1.82 -2.66 7.42
C LEU A 25 -2.63 -3.27 8.57
N VAL A 26 -2.16 -4.36 9.17
CA VAL A 26 -2.85 -5.00 10.31
C VAL A 26 -2.92 -4.06 11.51
N LYS A 27 -1.80 -3.42 11.85
CA LYS A 27 -1.74 -2.43 12.94
C LYS A 27 -2.68 -1.25 12.67
N ARG A 28 -2.65 -0.69 11.45
CA ARG A 28 -3.54 0.40 11.06
C ARG A 28 -5.02 0.03 11.17
N LEU A 29 -5.39 -1.21 10.84
CA LEU A 29 -6.77 -1.68 10.98
C LEU A 29 -7.16 -1.87 12.45
N ALA A 30 -6.27 -2.42 13.28
CA ALA A 30 -6.48 -2.53 14.72
C ALA A 30 -6.67 -1.15 15.38
N ASP A 31 -5.85 -0.16 15.00
CA ASP A 31 -5.95 1.21 15.52
C ASP A 31 -7.24 1.91 15.04
N ARG A 32 -7.69 1.65 13.81
CA ARG A 32 -8.89 2.26 13.22
C ARG A 32 -10.20 1.65 13.73
N PHE A 33 -10.20 0.36 14.10
CA PHE A 33 -11.40 -0.37 14.53
C PHE A 33 -11.18 -1.01 15.92
N PRO A 34 -11.11 -0.20 16.99
CA PRO A 34 -10.84 -0.68 18.35
C PRO A 34 -11.97 -1.55 18.93
N ASP A 35 -13.14 -1.54 18.30
CA ASP A 35 -14.28 -2.38 18.64
C ASP A 35 -14.15 -3.83 18.11
N LYS A 36 -13.07 -4.14 17.38
CA LYS A 36 -12.81 -5.45 16.75
C LYS A 36 -11.46 -6.00 17.21
N GLU A 37 -11.36 -7.32 17.33
CA GLU A 37 -10.10 -7.98 17.67
C GLU A 37 -9.34 -8.29 16.37
N ILE A 38 -8.32 -7.51 16.06
CA ILE A 38 -7.53 -7.67 14.82
C ILE A 38 -6.09 -8.02 15.18
N ARG A 39 -5.60 -9.16 14.68
CA ARG A 39 -4.24 -9.64 14.90
C ARG A 39 -3.56 -10.09 13.62
N LEU A 40 -2.23 -10.10 13.64
CA LEU A 40 -1.43 -10.65 12.55
C LEU A 40 -1.62 -12.18 12.53
N LEU A 41 -1.80 -12.76 11.33
CA LEU A 41 -1.93 -14.20 11.17
C LEU A 41 -0.58 -14.92 11.36
N ALA A 42 0.51 -14.29 10.93
CA ALA A 42 1.85 -14.84 11.05
C ALA A 42 2.28 -14.90 12.53
N PRO A 43 3.02 -15.95 12.93
CA PRO A 43 3.58 -16.06 14.29
C PRO A 43 4.67 -15.01 14.55
N ASP A 44 5.38 -14.63 13.49
CA ASP A 44 6.46 -13.65 13.50
C ASP A 44 6.08 -12.37 12.75
N LEU A 45 6.90 -11.33 12.92
CA LEU A 45 6.72 -10.03 12.28
C LEU A 45 6.86 -10.14 10.75
N CYS A 46 5.75 -9.93 10.02
CA CYS A 46 5.74 -9.86 8.56
C CYS A 46 5.91 -8.40 8.10
N MET A 47 7.16 -7.95 7.95
CA MET A 47 7.51 -6.60 7.49
C MET A 47 8.07 -6.64 6.06
N CYS A 48 7.64 -5.69 5.22
CA CYS A 48 8.29 -5.44 3.93
C CYS A 48 9.49 -4.50 4.09
N ALA A 49 10.71 -5.05 4.07
CA ALA A 49 11.94 -4.29 4.27
C ALA A 49 12.10 -3.12 3.27
N THR A 50 11.65 -3.30 2.02
CA THR A 50 11.70 -2.24 1.00
C THR A 50 10.71 -1.12 1.31
N MET A 51 9.52 -1.44 1.80
CA MET A 51 8.53 -0.44 2.20
C MET A 51 9.05 0.40 3.39
N TYR A 52 9.79 -0.23 4.30
CA TYR A 52 10.38 0.43 5.47
C TYR A 52 11.50 1.44 5.11
N ARG A 53 11.99 1.45 3.86
CA ARG A 53 12.93 2.48 3.37
C ARG A 53 12.26 3.84 3.20
N ILE A 54 10.93 3.90 3.14
CA ILE A 54 10.17 5.15 3.07
C ILE A 54 10.03 5.69 4.50
N ALA A 55 10.83 6.70 4.84
CA ALA A 55 10.86 7.29 6.17
C ALA A 55 10.58 8.80 6.11
N PRO A 56 10.06 9.42 7.19
CA PRO A 56 9.72 10.85 7.21
C PRO A 56 10.87 11.77 6.78
N GLN A 57 12.11 11.46 7.18
CA GLN A 57 13.30 12.22 6.78
C GLN A 57 13.58 12.15 5.28
N ASN A 58 13.35 11.00 4.64
CA ASN A 58 13.55 10.84 3.20
C ASN A 58 12.48 11.60 2.42
N LEU A 59 11.24 11.60 2.94
CA LEU A 59 10.15 12.38 2.37
C LEU A 59 10.41 13.89 2.51
N ALA A 60 10.79 14.35 3.70
CA ALA A 60 11.10 15.76 3.94
C ALA A 60 12.20 16.26 2.98
N TRP A 61 13.29 15.49 2.87
CA TRP A 61 14.37 15.82 1.93
C TRP A 61 13.90 15.88 0.47
N ALA A 62 13.07 14.92 0.03
CA ALA A 62 12.53 14.94 -1.33
C ALA A 62 11.64 16.17 -1.58
N MET A 63 10.81 16.55 -0.60
CA MET A 63 9.96 17.73 -0.68
C MET A 63 10.75 19.04 -0.67
N ASP A 64 11.79 19.15 0.16
CA ASP A 64 12.66 20.33 0.21
C ASP A 64 13.40 20.55 -1.11
N ASN A 65 13.89 19.48 -1.74
CA ASN A 65 14.51 19.59 -3.07
C ASN A 65 13.51 20.09 -4.11
N LEU A 66 12.30 19.51 -4.13
CA LEU A 66 11.24 19.94 -5.05
C LEU A 66 10.85 21.41 -4.85
N ALA A 67 10.73 21.86 -3.60
CA ALA A 67 10.44 23.26 -3.27
C ALA A 67 11.54 24.21 -3.75
N ASN A 68 12.79 23.76 -3.76
CA ASN A 68 13.95 24.48 -4.30
C ASN A 68 14.13 24.30 -5.83
N GLY A 69 13.15 23.72 -6.53
CA GLY A 69 13.22 23.50 -7.97
C GLY A 69 14.17 22.39 -8.43
N THR A 70 14.65 21.56 -7.49
CA THR A 70 15.53 20.42 -7.77
C THR A 70 14.72 19.12 -7.74
N VAL A 71 14.65 18.41 -8.86
CA VAL A 71 14.00 17.08 -8.90
C VAL A 71 15.02 16.02 -8.54
N VAL A 72 14.75 15.27 -7.46
CA VAL A 72 15.59 14.16 -6.99
C VAL A 72 14.86 12.83 -7.20
N ASN A 73 15.60 11.79 -7.57
CA ASN A 73 15.07 10.44 -7.80
C ASN A 73 13.89 10.40 -8.79
N GLU A 74 13.98 11.18 -9.88
CA GLU A 74 13.00 11.12 -10.95
C GLU A 74 12.91 9.70 -11.52
N ILE A 75 11.70 9.15 -11.57
CA ILE A 75 11.46 7.83 -12.14
C ILE A 75 11.34 8.00 -13.65
N VAL A 76 12.39 7.66 -14.38
CA VAL A 76 12.41 7.64 -15.85
C VAL A 76 12.39 6.19 -16.32
N VAL A 77 11.53 5.91 -17.30
CA VAL A 77 11.38 4.61 -17.95
C VAL A 77 11.55 4.83 -19.45
N ASP A 78 12.32 3.97 -20.11
CA ASP A 78 12.54 4.06 -21.56
C ASP A 78 11.24 3.86 -22.36
N ASP A 79 11.23 4.37 -23.59
CA ASP A 79 10.02 4.43 -24.42
C ASP A 79 9.46 3.05 -24.77
N GLU A 80 10.33 2.07 -25.01
CA GLU A 80 9.92 0.71 -25.36
C GLU A 80 9.26 0.01 -24.16
N THR A 81 9.91 0.05 -22.99
CA THR A 81 9.36 -0.50 -21.75
C THR A 81 8.04 0.17 -21.40
N LYS A 82 7.96 1.51 -21.50
CA LYS A 82 6.74 2.28 -21.21
C LYS A 82 5.61 1.90 -22.16
N HIS A 83 5.89 1.74 -23.45
CA HIS A 83 4.89 1.35 -24.45
C HIS A 83 4.26 -0.01 -24.13
N HIS A 84 5.09 -1.04 -23.91
CA HIS A 84 4.60 -2.39 -23.67
C HIS A 84 3.94 -2.55 -22.30
N ALA A 85 4.50 -1.94 -21.24
CA ALA A 85 3.90 -1.96 -19.92
C ALA A 85 2.51 -1.30 -19.90
N LEU A 86 2.33 -0.19 -20.64
CA LEU A 86 1.06 0.52 -20.72
C LEU A 86 -0.02 -0.31 -21.43
N ILE A 87 0.33 -1.07 -22.48
CA ILE A 87 -0.61 -1.97 -23.15
C ILE A 87 -1.11 -3.05 -22.18
N ALA A 88 -0.20 -3.68 -21.45
CA ALA A 88 -0.56 -4.71 -20.47
C ALA A 88 -1.46 -4.15 -19.36
N LEU A 89 -1.10 -2.98 -18.82
CA LEU A 89 -1.88 -2.29 -17.80
C LEU A 89 -3.28 -1.93 -18.28
N ARG A 90 -3.41 -1.36 -19.49
CA ARG A 90 -4.71 -0.99 -20.08
C ARG A 90 -5.61 -2.21 -20.26
N ARG A 91 -5.09 -3.31 -20.79
CA ARG A 91 -5.85 -4.56 -20.93
C ARG A 91 -6.33 -5.09 -19.59
N MET A 92 -5.52 -5.02 -18.55
CA MET A 92 -5.93 -5.44 -17.19
C MET A 92 -7.09 -4.57 -16.68
N ILE A 93 -7.00 -3.25 -16.84
CA ILE A 93 -8.05 -2.31 -16.41
C ILE A 93 -9.34 -2.53 -17.21
N ASP A 94 -9.26 -2.58 -18.54
CA ASP A 94 -10.43 -2.76 -19.42
C ASP A 94 -11.21 -4.06 -19.15
N LEU A 95 -10.53 -5.11 -18.65
CA LEU A 95 -11.15 -6.38 -18.28
C LEU A 95 -11.76 -6.37 -16.86
N THR A 96 -11.28 -5.51 -15.97
CA THR A 96 -11.64 -5.53 -14.54
C THR A 96 -12.60 -4.41 -14.15
N GLU A 97 -12.55 -3.26 -14.83
CA GLU A 97 -13.48 -2.16 -14.65
C GLU A 97 -14.57 -2.27 -15.72
N LYS A 98 -15.80 -2.59 -15.31
CA LYS A 98 -16.97 -2.49 -16.20
C LYS A 98 -17.23 -1.02 -16.51
N LYS A 99 -17.32 -0.68 -17.80
CA LYS A 99 -17.98 0.56 -18.25
C LYS A 99 -19.43 0.61 -17.80
#